data_AF-A0A961U0X7-F1
#
_entry.id   AF-A0A961U0X7-F1
#
_cell.length_a   1.000
_cell.length_b   1.000
_cell.length_c   1.000
_cell.angle_alpha   90.00
_cell.angle_beta   90.00
_cell.angle_gamma   90.00
#
_symmetry.space_group_name_H-M   'P 1'
#
loop_
_entity.id
_entity.type
_entity.pdbx_description
1 polymer ?
#
loop_
_entity_poly.entity_id
_entity_poly.type
_entity_poly.pdbx_seq_one_letter_code
_entity_poly.pdbx_strand_id
1 'polypeptide(L)' 'MNTSPRLISSEKLGDDVDQTLRPQSLNDFVGQQAARANLKVFIEAAKGRGEALDHVLFVGP' A
#
# COMPACT_ATOMS: atom_id res chain seq x y z
N MET A 1 27.52 -17.87 -18.16
CA MET A 1 26.16 -17.31 -18.06
C MET A 1 25.51 -17.94 -16.84
N ASN A 2 25.29 -17.19 -15.76
CA ASN A 2 24.85 -17.74 -14.48
C ASN A 2 23.32 -17.87 -14.47
N THR A 3 22.81 -19.06 -14.77
CA THR A 3 21.37 -19.39 -14.80
C THR A 3 20.85 -19.73 -13.41
N SER A 4 21.05 -18.85 -12.43
CA SER A 4 20.40 -18.96 -11.14
C SER A 4 19.09 -18.18 -11.18
N PRO A 5 17.93 -18.78 -10.82
CA PRO A 5 16.67 -18.06 -10.78
C PRO A 5 16.80 -16.88 -9.82
N ARG A 6 16.36 -15.69 -10.25
CA ARG A 6 16.38 -14.50 -9.38
C ARG A 6 15.47 -14.78 -8.18
N LEU A 7 15.99 -14.55 -6.99
CA LEU A 7 15.26 -14.64 -5.71
C LEU A 7 14.02 -13.74 -5.67
N ILE A 8 13.94 -12.74 -6.54
CA ILE A 8 12.79 -11.85 -6.69
C ILE A 8 12.26 -12.08 -8.11
N SER A 9 11.48 -13.15 -8.27
CA SER A 9 10.67 -13.34 -9.47
C SER A 9 9.22 -13.05 -9.15
N SER A 10 8.48 -12.46 -10.09
CA SER A 10 7.07 -12.09 -9.93
C SER A 10 6.12 -13.29 -10.02
N GLU A 11 6.66 -14.50 -10.14
CA GLU A 11 5.89 -15.73 -10.17
C GLU A 11 5.30 -16.04 -8.80
N LYS A 12 3.98 -16.24 -8.78
CA LYS A 12 3.13 -16.29 -7.59
C LYS A 12 3.41 -17.58 -6.80
N LEU A 13 4.35 -17.53 -5.87
CA LEU A 13 4.70 -18.66 -4.99
C LEU A 13 3.81 -18.65 -3.74
N GLY A 14 2.68 -19.37 -3.75
CA GLY A 14 1.98 -19.85 -2.54
C GLY A 14 1.55 -18.85 -1.45
N ASP A 15 1.73 -17.54 -1.64
CA ASP A 15 1.63 -16.49 -0.61
C ASP A 15 0.18 -16.02 -0.32
N ASP A 16 -0.83 -16.80 -0.70
CA ASP A 16 -2.24 -16.40 -0.58
C ASP A 16 -2.72 -16.25 0.88
N VAL A 17 -1.99 -16.79 1.87
CA VAL A 17 -2.27 -16.61 3.30
C VAL A 17 -1.99 -15.18 3.76
N ASP A 18 -0.95 -14.54 3.21
CA ASP A 18 -0.56 -13.18 3.56
C ASP A 18 -1.55 -12.13 3.01
N GLN A 19 -2.31 -12.46 1.97
CA GLN A 19 -3.34 -11.58 1.42
C GLN A 19 -4.43 -11.23 2.44
N THR A 20 -4.72 -12.12 3.40
CA THR A 20 -5.73 -11.85 4.43
C THR A 20 -5.23 -10.86 5.48
N LEU A 21 -3.91 -10.76 5.68
CA LEU A 21 -3.28 -9.86 6.64
C LEU A 21 -3.03 -8.46 6.06
N ARG A 22 -2.99 -8.33 4.72
CA ARG A 22 -2.80 -7.04 4.04
C ARG A 22 -4.15 -6.36 3.81
N PRO A 23 -4.42 -5.23 4.49
CA PRO A 23 -5.68 -4.52 4.30
C PRO A 23 -5.84 -4.09 2.84
N GLN A 24 -6.99 -4.44 2.25
CA GLN A 24 -7.31 -4.13 0.85
C GLN A 24 -7.79 -2.68 0.69
N SER A 25 -8.37 -2.12 1.75
CA SER A 25 -8.77 -0.72 1.81
C SER A 25 -8.18 -0.02 3.02
N LEU A 26 -8.13 1.31 2.96
CA LEU A 26 -7.71 2.15 4.07
C LEU A 26 -8.61 1.97 5.32
N ASN A 27 -9.85 1.51 5.13
CA ASN A 27 -10.78 1.24 6.22
C ASN A 27 -10.44 -0.05 6.97
N ASP A 28 -9.84 -1.03 6.29
CA ASP A 28 -9.45 -2.32 6.87
C ASP A 28 -8.14 -2.22 7.68
N PHE A 29 -7.41 -1.12 7.51
CA PHE A 29 -6.14 -0.90 8.20
C PHE A 29 -6.36 -0.64 9.69
N VAL A 30 -5.73 -1.43 10.57
CA VAL A 30 -5.89 -1.30 12.02
C VAL A 30 -4.84 -0.34 12.61
N GLY A 31 -5.24 0.52 13.55
CA GLY A 31 -4.35 1.51 14.20
C GLY A 31 -4.21 2.82 13.44
N GLN A 32 -3.30 3.70 13.86
CA GLN A 32 -2.93 4.94 13.15
C GLN A 32 -4.12 5.81 12.66
N GLN A 33 -5.15 5.99 13.49
CA GLN A 33 -6.41 6.64 13.09
C GLN A 33 -6.20 8.05 12.51
N ALA A 34 -5.33 8.85 13.13
CA ALA A 34 -5.02 10.21 12.66
C ALA A 34 -4.34 10.20 11.28
N ALA A 35 -3.35 9.34 11.07
CA ALA A 35 -2.67 9.22 9.78
C ALA A 35 -3.62 8.75 8.67
N ARG A 36 -4.50 7.77 8.96
CA ARG A 36 -5.53 7.30 8.03
C ARG A 36 -6.53 8.41 7.66
N ALA A 37 -6.98 9.20 8.65
CA ALA A 37 -7.88 10.31 8.40
C ALA A 37 -7.24 11.35 7.46
N ASN A 38 -5.98 11.73 7.71
CA ASN A 38 -5.25 12.65 6.85
C ASN A 38 -5.07 12.09 5.44
N LEU A 39 -4.66 10.82 5.31
CA LEU A 39 -4.49 10.18 4.01
C LEU A 39 -5.79 10.15 3.21
N LYS A 40 -6.93 9.90 3.88
CA LYS A 40 -8.24 9.90 3.23
C LYS A 40 -8.55 11.27 2.62
N VAL A 41 -8.27 12.36 3.32
CA VAL A 41 -8.47 13.72 2.78
C VAL A 41 -7.62 13.95 1.53
N PHE A 42 -6.35 13.54 1.54
CA PHE A 42 -5.48 13.70 0.37
C PHE A 42 -5.94 12.88 -0.83
N ILE A 43 -6.34 11.62 -0.60
CA ILE A 43 -6.88 10.75 -1.66
C ILE A 43 -8.12 11.38 -2.30
N GLU A 44 -9.06 11.85 -1.49
CA GLU A 44 -10.30 12.44 -2.01
C GLU A 44 -10.03 13.77 -2.75
N ALA A 45 -9.06 14.57 -2.27
CA ALA A 45 -8.64 15.78 -2.98
C ALA A 45 -7.98 15.47 -4.33
N ALA A 46 -7.10 14.46 -4.41
CA ALA A 46 -6.46 14.05 -5.66
C ALA A 46 -7.49 13.49 -6.66
N LYS A 47 -8.42 12.64 -6.19
CA LYS A 47 -9.55 12.16 -6.99
C LYS A 47 -10.41 13.31 -7.51
N GLY A 48 -10.70 14.31 -6.67
CA GLY A 48 -11.46 15.49 -7.05
C GLY A 48 -10.82 16.31 -8.16
N ARG A 49 -9.48 16.32 -8.23
CA ARG A 49 -8.71 16.95 -9.33
C ARG A 49 -8.52 16.05 -10.55
N GLY A 50 -8.76 14.75 -10.41
CA GLY A 50 -8.45 13.76 -11.46
C GLY A 50 -6.95 13.56 -11.66
N GLU A 51 -6.14 13.88 -10.65
CA GLU A 51 -4.68 13.80 -10.71
C GLU A 51 -4.16 12.65 -9.85
N ALA A 52 -2.94 12.21 -10.13
CA ALA A 52 -2.25 11.29 -9.25
C ALA A 52 -2.05 11.94 -7.87
N LEU A 53 -2.14 11.13 -6.82
CA LEU A 53 -1.77 11.56 -5.47
C LEU A 53 -0.27 11.84 -5.44
N ASP A 54 0.12 13.00 -4.90
CA ASP A 54 1.53 13.32 -4.66
C ASP A 54 2.18 12.34 -3.66
N HIS A 55 3.50 12.31 -3.63
CA HIS A 55 4.24 11.49 -2.68
C HIS A 55 3.97 11.97 -1.25
N VAL A 56 3.45 11.08 -0.39
CA VAL A 56 3.16 11.37 1.01
C VAL A 56 4.15 10.58 1.89
N LEU A 57 4.85 11.29 2.77
CA LEU A 57 5.70 10.68 3.79
C LEU A 57 4.97 10.69 5.14
N PHE A 58 4.82 9.53 5.75
CA PHE A 58 4.38 9.42 7.14
C PHE A 58 5.60 9.39 8.05
N VAL A 59 5.64 10.29 9.03
CA VAL A 59 6.64 10.31 10.10
C VAL A 59 5.91 10.29 11.43
N GLY A 60 6.30 9.39 12.32
CA GLY A 60 5.83 9.30 13.69
C GLY A 60 6.87 8.61 14.57
N PRO A 61 6.74 8.68 15.91
CA PRO A 61 7.43 7.76 16.82
C PRO A 61 6.87 6.33 16.70
#